data_AF-A0A9Q0N4P4-F1
#
_entry.id   AF-A0A9Q0N4P4-F1
#
_cell.length_a   1.000
_cell.length_b   1.000
_cell.length_c   1.000
_cell.angle_alpha   90.00
_cell.angle_beta   90.00
_cell.angle_gamma   90.00
#
_symmetry.space_group_name_H-M   'P 1'
#
loop_
_entity.id
_entity.type
_entity.pdbx_description
1 polymer ?
#
loop_
_entity_poly.entity_id
_entity_poly.type
_entity_poly.pdbx_seq_one_letter_code
_entity_poly.pdbx_strand_id
1 'polypeptide(L)'
;MKGEAAAIKEVIEITKEGIETINKALNLYNKVLDQIVPWETYEQTVKELDRFRSDYSNESAQLVGEVKTLIKNAEDNCFSETQSIYEWCSLTTWLLKTYLDLFEKCTSKTYEAQRALLVKVLEDGLTKMSAGQSKLEQCSINFNNVAEKLTILNSTLSNDFDTKSSYFQGQVDKIRLETYLRAGSGFVLDPFGAIISYSIVAGFGTVEQTNVDMDSTKGKLKDEVKSIGVLKVQTEETKQFIPLDYLDELRDTISESVNNLIKECDAHQKRHGK
;
A
#
# COMPACT_ATOMS: atom_id res chain seq x y z
N MET A 1 -42.30 -10.80 -20.67
CA MET A 1 -42.33 -9.34 -20.40
C MET A 1 -41.88 -8.97 -18.99
N LYS A 2 -42.65 -9.17 -17.89
CA LYS A 2 -42.18 -8.77 -16.54
C LYS A 2 -40.89 -9.45 -16.06
N GLY A 3 -40.68 -10.73 -16.38
CA GLY A 3 -39.46 -11.46 -15.99
C GLY A 3 -38.22 -11.14 -16.85
N GLU A 4 -38.42 -10.65 -18.07
CA GLU A 4 -37.32 -10.37 -19.02
C GLU A 4 -36.69 -9.01 -18.75
N ALA A 5 -37.52 -7.99 -18.49
CA ALA A 5 -37.05 -6.68 -18.05
C ALA A 5 -36.34 -6.75 -16.68
N ALA A 6 -36.79 -7.62 -15.78
CA ALA A 6 -36.14 -7.83 -14.48
C ALA A 6 -34.74 -8.46 -14.64
N ALA A 7 -34.61 -9.47 -15.50
CA ALA A 7 -33.33 -10.10 -15.79
C ALA A 7 -32.34 -9.12 -16.45
N ILE A 8 -32.79 -8.25 -17.36
CA ILE A 8 -31.94 -7.23 -17.98
C ILE A 8 -31.42 -6.22 -16.95
N LYS A 9 -32.27 -5.78 -16.01
CA LYS A 9 -31.84 -4.88 -14.93
C LYS A 9 -30.81 -5.53 -14.02
N GLU A 10 -30.97 -6.81 -13.73
CA GLU A 10 -29.98 -7.58 -12.98
C GLU A 10 -28.62 -7.61 -13.69
N VAL A 11 -28.59 -7.80 -15.02
CA VAL A 11 -27.35 -7.71 -15.82
C VAL A 11 -26.67 -6.35 -15.69
N ILE A 12 -27.44 -5.27 -15.80
CA ILE A 12 -26.95 -3.89 -15.70
C ILE A 12 -26.32 -3.65 -14.32
N GLU A 13 -27.01 -4.05 -13.25
CA GLU A 13 -26.52 -3.90 -11.88
C GLU A 13 -25.28 -4.76 -11.61
N ILE A 14 -25.25 -6.03 -12.02
CA ILE A 14 -24.05 -6.89 -11.87
C ILE A 14 -22.84 -6.25 -12.59
N THR A 15 -23.06 -5.73 -13.79
CA THR A 15 -22.00 -5.08 -14.58
C THR A 15 -21.46 -3.85 -13.85
N LYS A 16 -22.36 -2.99 -13.37
CA LYS A 16 -22.03 -1.78 -12.63
C LYS A 16 -21.29 -2.11 -11.33
N GLU A 17 -21.82 -3.03 -10.54
CA GLU A 17 -21.23 -3.49 -9.28
C GLU A 17 -19.83 -4.07 -9.50
N GLY A 18 -19.63 -4.86 -10.56
CA GLY A 18 -18.32 -5.39 -10.95
C GLY A 18 -17.28 -4.28 -11.12
N ILE A 19 -17.63 -3.25 -11.91
CA ILE A 19 -16.76 -2.11 -12.20
C ILE A 19 -16.50 -1.26 -10.94
N GLU A 20 -17.53 -1.02 -10.14
CA GLU A 20 -17.39 -0.23 -8.90
C GLU A 20 -16.55 -0.95 -7.86
N THR A 21 -16.72 -2.26 -7.73
CA THR A 21 -15.96 -3.10 -6.77
C THR A 21 -14.48 -3.12 -7.13
N ILE A 22 -14.15 -3.33 -8.41
CA ILE A 22 -12.73 -3.31 -8.83
C ILE A 22 -12.10 -1.92 -8.72
N ASN A 23 -12.89 -0.85 -8.94
CA ASN A 23 -12.44 0.52 -8.69
C ASN A 23 -12.19 0.78 -7.19
N LYS A 24 -13.06 0.29 -6.30
CA LYS A 24 -12.85 0.37 -4.84
C LYS A 24 -11.57 -0.36 -4.43
N ALA A 25 -11.33 -1.55 -4.98
CA ALA A 25 -10.11 -2.30 -4.70
C ALA A 25 -8.84 -1.55 -5.15
N LEU A 26 -8.84 -0.95 -6.35
CA LEU A 26 -7.73 -0.10 -6.80
C LEU A 26 -7.52 1.10 -5.86
N ASN A 27 -8.59 1.78 -5.44
CA ASN A 27 -8.50 2.90 -4.51
C ASN A 27 -7.91 2.50 -3.15
N LEU A 28 -8.30 1.34 -2.62
CA LEU A 28 -7.73 0.82 -1.37
C LEU A 28 -6.24 0.51 -1.53
N TYR A 29 -5.84 -0.08 -2.66
CA TYR A 29 -4.44 -0.34 -2.97
C TYR A 29 -3.63 0.96 -3.03
N ASN A 30 -4.11 1.96 -3.78
CA ASN A 30 -3.50 3.28 -3.88
C ASN A 30 -3.39 3.97 -2.52
N LYS A 31 -4.42 3.85 -1.68
CA LYS A 31 -4.41 4.41 -0.32
C LYS A 31 -3.30 3.81 0.54
N VAL A 32 -3.05 2.51 0.44
CA VAL A 32 -1.94 1.87 1.18
C VAL A 32 -0.61 2.44 0.72
N LEU A 33 -0.37 2.50 -0.59
CA LEU A 33 0.90 2.94 -1.14
C LEU A 33 1.19 4.42 -0.89
N ASP A 34 0.18 5.27 -1.09
CA ASP A 34 0.38 6.71 -1.21
C ASP A 34 0.08 7.49 0.08
N GLN A 35 -0.72 6.92 1.01
CA GLN A 35 -1.28 7.69 2.14
C GLN A 35 -1.04 7.06 3.52
N ILE A 36 -1.07 5.74 3.63
CA ILE A 36 -1.00 5.07 4.94
C ILE A 36 0.44 4.99 5.46
N VAL A 37 1.39 4.81 4.55
CA VAL A 37 2.79 4.63 4.92
C VAL A 37 3.54 5.96 4.74
N PRO A 38 3.98 6.61 5.83
CA PRO A 38 4.73 7.87 5.74
C PRO A 38 6.21 7.59 5.42
N TRP A 39 6.47 7.18 4.17
CA TRP A 39 7.80 6.79 3.71
C TRP A 39 8.88 7.83 4.00
N GLU A 40 8.59 9.12 3.80
CA GLU A 40 9.52 10.20 4.10
C GLU A 40 9.92 10.23 5.58
N THR A 41 8.97 10.04 6.49
CA THR A 41 9.25 9.96 7.94
C THR A 41 10.12 8.75 8.26
N TYR A 42 9.90 7.61 7.61
CA TYR A 42 10.72 6.42 7.82
C TYR A 42 12.14 6.58 7.26
N GLU A 43 12.29 7.17 6.08
CA GLU A 43 13.60 7.49 5.52
C GLU A 43 14.40 8.42 6.45
N GLN A 44 13.75 9.47 6.97
CA GLN A 44 14.36 10.38 7.95
C GLN A 44 14.73 9.66 9.25
N THR A 45 13.84 8.80 9.76
CA THR A 45 14.09 8.00 10.97
C THR A 45 15.30 7.09 10.78
N VAL A 46 15.35 6.34 9.67
CA VAL A 46 16.48 5.46 9.34
C VAL A 46 17.77 6.25 9.21
N LYS A 47 17.73 7.44 8.59
CA LYS A 47 18.90 8.31 8.44
C LYS A 47 19.45 8.80 9.77
N GLU A 48 18.59 9.25 10.69
CA GLU A 48 19.03 9.67 12.03
C GLU A 48 19.52 8.49 12.85
N LEU A 49 18.88 7.31 12.74
CA LEU A 49 19.38 6.11 13.40
C LEU A 49 20.78 5.71 12.89
N ASP A 50 21.04 5.79 11.58
CA ASP A 50 22.34 5.44 10.99
C ASP A 50 23.43 6.48 11.31
N ARG A 51 23.05 7.76 11.49
CA ARG A 51 23.97 8.85 11.84
C ARG A 51 24.76 8.58 13.11
N PHE A 52 24.13 7.95 14.11
CA PHE A 52 24.75 7.67 15.41
C PHE A 52 25.22 6.21 15.54
N ARG A 53 25.36 5.49 14.42
CA ARG A 53 25.67 4.06 14.43
C ARG A 53 26.94 3.69 15.20
N SER A 54 27.97 4.54 15.15
CA SER A 54 29.23 4.34 15.89
C SER A 54 29.12 4.61 17.39
N ASP A 55 28.02 5.22 17.81
CA ASP A 55 27.81 5.76 19.15
C ASP A 55 26.77 4.95 19.93
N TYR A 56 26.39 3.78 19.40
CA TYR A 56 25.60 2.78 20.09
C TYR A 56 26.49 1.72 20.74
N SER A 57 25.95 1.06 21.76
CA SER A 57 26.48 -0.25 22.17
C SER A 57 26.33 -1.26 21.02
N ASN A 58 27.07 -2.37 21.09
CA ASN A 58 26.97 -3.42 20.06
C ASN A 58 25.54 -3.94 19.90
N GLU A 59 24.79 -4.06 21.01
CA GLU A 59 23.41 -4.54 21.01
C GLU A 59 22.47 -3.52 20.37
N SER A 60 22.55 -2.25 20.78
CA SER A 60 21.78 -1.15 20.19
C SER A 60 22.09 -0.98 18.68
N ALA A 61 23.35 -1.10 18.27
CA ALA A 61 23.76 -1.04 16.87
C ALA A 61 23.19 -2.19 16.03
N GLN A 62 23.11 -3.40 16.59
CA GLN A 62 22.48 -4.55 15.93
C GLN A 62 20.98 -4.31 15.72
N LEU A 63 20.26 -3.86 16.76
CA LEU A 63 18.83 -3.57 16.70
C LEU A 63 18.51 -2.48 15.66
N VAL A 64 19.32 -1.42 15.60
CA VAL A 64 19.20 -0.39 14.56
C VAL A 64 19.37 -0.97 13.15
N GLY A 65 20.34 -1.87 12.97
CA GLY A 65 20.54 -2.57 11.69
C GLY A 65 19.35 -3.46 11.29
N GLU A 66 18.75 -4.15 12.25
CA GLU A 66 17.55 -4.97 12.05
C GLU A 66 16.34 -4.10 11.67
N VAL A 67 16.09 -2.99 12.40
CA VAL A 67 15.03 -2.01 12.08
C VAL A 67 15.19 -1.48 10.66
N LYS A 68 16.40 -1.04 10.28
CA LYS A 68 16.69 -0.55 8.92
C LYS A 68 16.39 -1.59 7.85
N THR A 69 16.78 -2.85 8.09
CA THR A 69 16.53 -3.95 7.16
C THR A 69 15.04 -4.22 7.01
N LEU A 70 14.29 -4.23 8.11
CA LEU A 70 12.84 -4.47 8.10
C LEU A 70 12.07 -3.34 7.40
N ILE A 71 12.42 -2.08 7.65
CA ILE A 71 11.80 -0.92 6.96
C ILE A 71 12.03 -1.02 5.45
N LYS A 72 13.26 -1.33 5.03
CA LYS A 72 13.58 -1.50 3.61
C LYS A 72 12.85 -2.68 2.99
N ASN A 73 12.74 -3.81 3.70
CA ASN A 73 11.95 -4.94 3.24
C ASN A 73 10.45 -4.61 3.14
N ALA A 74 9.92 -3.78 4.05
CA ALA A 74 8.54 -3.29 3.98
C ALA A 74 8.35 -2.43 2.73
N GLU A 75 9.26 -1.48 2.51
CA GLU A 75 9.32 -0.64 1.31
C GLU A 75 9.32 -1.48 0.03
N ASP A 76 10.31 -2.37 -0.13
CA ASP A 76 10.43 -3.23 -1.30
C ASP A 76 9.15 -4.07 -1.54
N ASN A 77 8.55 -4.62 -0.48
CA ASN A 77 7.31 -5.39 -0.61
C ASN A 77 6.13 -4.52 -1.01
N CYS A 78 5.94 -3.38 -0.37
CA CYS A 78 4.85 -2.46 -0.69
C CYS A 78 4.99 -1.92 -2.14
N PHE A 79 6.20 -1.62 -2.63
CA PHE A 79 6.40 -1.09 -3.97
C PHE A 79 6.54 -2.14 -5.08
N SER A 80 6.93 -3.38 -4.79
CA SER A 80 7.23 -4.40 -5.81
C SER A 80 6.10 -4.71 -6.79
N GLU A 81 4.83 -4.52 -6.39
CA GLU A 81 3.65 -4.82 -7.22
C GLU A 81 3.06 -3.57 -7.89
N THR A 82 3.65 -2.40 -7.67
CA THR A 82 3.22 -1.14 -8.30
C THR A 82 3.25 -1.26 -9.82
N GLN A 83 4.28 -1.89 -10.38
CA GLN A 83 4.36 -2.13 -11.83
C GLN A 83 3.28 -3.08 -12.33
N SER A 84 2.95 -4.12 -11.55
CA SER A 84 1.90 -5.06 -11.93
C SER A 84 0.54 -4.35 -12.02
N ILE A 85 0.22 -3.49 -11.06
CA ILE A 85 -1.01 -2.68 -11.08
C ILE A 85 -0.96 -1.59 -12.16
N TYR A 86 0.22 -1.01 -12.42
CA TYR A 86 0.43 -0.05 -13.51
C TYR A 86 0.12 -0.65 -14.89
N GLU A 87 0.62 -1.85 -15.17
CA GLU A 87 0.32 -2.59 -16.40
C GLU A 87 -1.17 -2.86 -16.54
N TRP A 88 -1.82 -3.28 -15.45
CA TRP A 88 -3.26 -3.52 -15.43
C TRP A 88 -4.06 -2.26 -15.66
N CYS A 89 -3.67 -1.13 -15.07
CA CYS A 89 -4.30 0.16 -15.30
C CYS A 89 -4.20 0.55 -16.79
N SER A 90 -3.02 0.35 -17.39
CA SER A 90 -2.79 0.61 -18.83
C SER A 90 -3.75 -0.20 -19.72
N LEU A 91 -3.82 -1.51 -19.46
CA LEU A 91 -4.70 -2.42 -20.20
C LEU A 91 -6.17 -2.09 -19.97
N THR A 92 -6.56 -1.86 -18.72
CA THR A 92 -7.93 -1.56 -18.31
C THR A 92 -8.43 -0.28 -18.95
N THR A 93 -7.64 0.79 -18.94
CA THR A 93 -7.99 2.05 -19.63
C THR A 93 -8.29 1.81 -21.12
N TRP A 94 -7.49 1.00 -21.81
CA TRP A 94 -7.72 0.69 -23.22
C TRP A 94 -8.96 -0.18 -23.44
N LEU A 95 -9.13 -1.25 -22.64
CA LEU A 95 -10.27 -2.16 -22.72
C LEU A 95 -11.59 -1.44 -22.46
N LEU A 96 -11.62 -0.55 -21.46
CA LEU A 96 -12.82 0.19 -21.07
C LEU A 96 -13.19 1.30 -22.05
N LYS A 97 -12.21 1.97 -22.67
CA LYS A 97 -12.48 2.89 -23.79
C LYS A 97 -13.09 2.14 -24.98
N THR A 98 -12.51 0.98 -25.32
CA THR A 98 -13.06 0.09 -26.36
C THR A 98 -14.47 -0.38 -26.03
N TYR A 99 -14.72 -0.71 -24.75
CA TYR A 99 -16.03 -1.11 -24.25
C TYR A 99 -17.09 -0.02 -24.47
N LEU A 100 -16.76 1.24 -24.18
CA LEU A 100 -17.65 2.38 -24.42
C LEU A 100 -17.88 2.64 -25.91
N ASP A 101 -16.84 2.58 -26.73
CA ASP A 101 -16.94 2.78 -28.18
C ASP A 101 -17.84 1.75 -28.88
N LEU A 102 -17.98 0.55 -28.29
CA LEU A 102 -18.86 -0.50 -28.82
C LEU A 102 -20.36 -0.16 -28.72
N PHE A 103 -20.75 0.79 -27.85
CA PHE A 103 -22.11 1.32 -27.81
C PHE A 103 -22.48 2.15 -29.05
N GLU A 104 -21.52 2.70 -29.78
CA GLU A 104 -21.80 3.53 -30.97
C GLU A 104 -21.98 2.69 -32.24
N LYS A 105 -21.51 1.43 -32.24
CA LYS A 105 -21.45 0.53 -33.41
C LYS A 105 -22.54 -0.54 -33.41
N CYS A 106 -23.53 -0.43 -32.52
CA CYS A 106 -24.49 -1.46 -32.07
C CYS A 106 -24.89 -2.55 -33.09
N THR A 107 -24.48 -3.78 -32.80
CA THR A 107 -25.01 -5.03 -33.40
C THR A 107 -25.09 -6.12 -32.31
N SER A 108 -25.77 -7.25 -32.55
CA SER A 108 -25.82 -8.33 -31.53
C SER A 108 -24.45 -8.89 -31.13
N LYS A 109 -23.42 -8.72 -31.98
CA LYS A 109 -22.03 -9.13 -31.71
C LYS A 109 -21.26 -8.13 -30.81
N THR A 110 -21.74 -6.89 -30.65
CA THR A 110 -21.05 -5.89 -29.82
C THR A 110 -21.23 -6.17 -28.34
N TYR A 111 -22.38 -6.72 -27.91
CA TYR A 111 -22.63 -7.07 -26.51
C TYR A 111 -21.72 -8.21 -26.01
N GLU A 112 -21.54 -9.26 -26.81
CA GLU A 112 -20.64 -10.36 -26.43
C GLU A 112 -19.18 -9.87 -26.32
N ALA A 113 -18.75 -9.00 -27.23
CA ALA A 113 -17.44 -8.37 -27.16
C ALA A 113 -17.31 -7.48 -25.90
N GLN A 114 -18.32 -6.67 -25.60
CA GLN A 114 -18.39 -5.85 -24.38
C GLN A 114 -18.25 -6.69 -23.10
N ARG A 115 -19.01 -7.78 -23.00
CA ARG A 115 -18.92 -8.73 -21.87
C ARG A 115 -17.51 -9.31 -21.76
N ALA A 116 -16.92 -9.76 -22.87
CA ALA A 116 -15.57 -10.32 -22.88
C ALA A 116 -14.51 -9.32 -22.41
N LEU A 117 -14.63 -8.05 -22.81
CA LEU A 117 -13.74 -6.97 -22.36
C LEU A 117 -13.84 -6.78 -20.84
N LEU A 118 -15.07 -6.72 -20.28
CA LEU A 118 -15.28 -6.58 -18.84
C LEU A 118 -14.76 -7.77 -18.05
N VAL A 119 -15.05 -9.00 -18.48
CA VAL A 119 -14.51 -10.22 -17.86
C VAL A 119 -12.99 -10.18 -17.83
N LYS A 120 -12.35 -9.73 -18.93
CA LYS A 120 -10.89 -9.59 -18.97
C LYS A 120 -10.37 -8.54 -18.00
N VAL A 121 -11.04 -7.38 -17.86
CA VAL A 121 -10.67 -6.35 -16.86
C VAL A 121 -10.75 -6.92 -15.44
N LEU A 122 -11.85 -7.61 -15.12
CA LEU A 122 -12.09 -8.18 -13.79
C LEU A 122 -11.11 -9.32 -13.49
N GLU A 123 -10.86 -10.21 -14.44
CA GLU A 123 -9.95 -11.35 -14.28
C GLU A 123 -8.50 -10.93 -14.10
N ASP A 124 -8.03 -9.99 -14.93
CA ASP A 124 -6.65 -9.51 -14.88
C ASP A 124 -6.40 -8.73 -13.58
N GLY A 125 -7.35 -7.89 -13.19
CA GLY A 125 -7.26 -7.13 -11.95
C GLY A 125 -7.38 -8.00 -10.71
N LEU A 126 -8.27 -9.02 -10.72
CA LEU A 126 -8.35 -10.01 -9.65
C LEU A 126 -7.00 -10.71 -9.43
N THR A 127 -6.37 -11.14 -10.52
CA THR A 127 -5.06 -11.81 -10.48
C THR A 127 -3.99 -10.92 -9.86
N LYS A 128 -3.88 -9.68 -10.35
CA LYS A 128 -2.83 -8.75 -9.92
C LYS A 128 -3.07 -8.19 -8.52
N MET A 129 -4.30 -7.86 -8.15
CA MET A 129 -4.63 -7.41 -6.78
C MET A 129 -4.49 -8.53 -5.75
N SER A 130 -4.78 -9.79 -6.10
CA SER A 130 -4.53 -10.93 -5.21
C SER A 130 -3.04 -11.14 -4.95
N ALA A 131 -2.19 -10.99 -5.98
CA ALA A 131 -0.74 -11.00 -5.82
C ALA A 131 -0.28 -9.84 -4.90
N GLY A 132 -0.81 -8.63 -5.16
CA GLY A 132 -0.58 -7.45 -4.34
C GLY A 132 -0.91 -7.64 -2.86
N GLN A 133 -1.99 -8.34 -2.52
CA GLN A 133 -2.36 -8.63 -1.12
C GLN A 133 -1.30 -9.42 -0.37
N SER A 134 -0.69 -10.42 -1.02
CA SER A 134 0.38 -11.21 -0.40
C SER A 134 1.58 -10.33 -0.04
N LYS A 135 1.91 -9.36 -0.91
CA LYS A 135 2.99 -8.40 -0.66
C LYS A 135 2.64 -7.39 0.43
N LEU A 136 1.40 -6.89 0.46
CA LEU A 136 0.93 -6.03 1.55
C LEU A 136 0.90 -6.78 2.90
N GLU A 137 0.63 -8.08 2.90
CA GLU A 137 0.75 -8.93 4.10
C GLU A 137 2.19 -8.97 4.61
N GLN A 138 3.16 -9.22 3.71
CA GLN A 138 4.58 -9.18 4.08
C GLN A 138 5.02 -7.79 4.54
N CYS A 139 4.50 -6.73 3.92
CA CYS A 139 4.75 -5.35 4.35
C CYS A 139 4.26 -5.13 5.80
N SER A 140 3.08 -5.64 6.16
CA SER A 140 2.50 -5.52 7.52
C SER A 140 3.29 -6.33 8.54
N ILE A 141 3.69 -7.55 8.20
CA ILE A 141 4.59 -8.35 9.05
C ILE A 141 5.89 -7.60 9.33
N ASN A 142 6.48 -6.97 8.32
CA ASN A 142 7.71 -6.18 8.51
C ASN A 142 7.48 -4.98 9.43
N PHE A 143 6.38 -4.22 9.28
CA PHE A 143 6.08 -3.10 10.18
C PHE A 143 5.80 -3.53 11.62
N ASN A 144 5.08 -4.65 11.82
CA ASN A 144 4.92 -5.27 13.13
C ASN A 144 6.27 -5.58 13.78
N ASN A 145 7.17 -6.20 13.03
CA ASN A 145 8.52 -6.51 13.51
C ASN A 145 9.34 -5.22 13.79
N VAL A 146 9.17 -4.16 13.00
CA VAL A 146 9.80 -2.86 13.29
C VAL A 146 9.32 -2.31 14.63
N ALA A 147 8.02 -2.33 14.91
CA ALA A 147 7.48 -1.87 16.19
C ALA A 147 8.07 -2.67 17.36
N GLU A 148 8.12 -3.99 17.25
CA GLU A 148 8.75 -4.85 18.26
C GLU A 148 10.22 -4.46 18.49
N LYS A 149 11.00 -4.31 17.42
CA LYS A 149 12.43 -3.99 17.50
C LYS A 149 12.69 -2.60 18.04
N LEU A 150 11.87 -1.61 17.70
CA LEU A 150 11.95 -0.26 18.27
C LEU A 150 11.62 -0.26 19.77
N THR A 151 10.69 -1.11 20.22
CA THR A 151 10.39 -1.28 21.66
C THR A 151 11.60 -1.82 22.40
N ILE A 152 12.24 -2.86 21.86
CA ILE A 152 13.45 -3.44 22.44
C ILE A 152 14.58 -2.41 22.43
N LEU A 153 14.81 -1.73 21.30
CA LEU A 153 15.83 -0.69 21.16
C LEU A 153 15.65 0.43 22.19
N ASN A 154 14.42 0.90 22.41
CA ASN A 154 14.15 1.94 23.40
C ASN A 154 14.54 1.49 24.84
N SER A 155 14.26 0.24 25.19
CA SER A 155 14.68 -0.35 26.48
C SER A 155 16.20 -0.48 26.57
N THR A 156 16.85 -1.01 25.52
CA THR A 156 18.31 -1.16 25.46
C THR A 156 19.01 0.19 25.57
N LEU A 157 18.54 1.21 24.85
CA LEU A 157 19.10 2.57 24.95
C LEU A 157 18.87 3.20 26.33
N SER A 158 17.72 2.95 26.96
CA SER A 158 17.47 3.41 28.33
C SER A 158 18.47 2.81 29.31
N ASN A 159 18.82 1.54 29.13
CA ASN A 159 19.84 0.86 29.94
C ASN A 159 21.26 1.36 29.59
N ASP A 160 21.58 1.51 28.31
CA ASP A 160 22.87 2.03 27.85
C ASP A 160 23.11 3.44 28.40
N PHE A 161 22.09 4.30 28.43
CA PHE A 161 22.19 5.68 28.89
C PHE A 161 21.92 5.89 30.38
N ASP A 162 21.63 4.83 31.15
CA ASP A 162 21.65 4.94 32.61
C ASP A 162 23.05 5.35 33.06
N THR A 163 23.15 6.42 33.84
CA THR A 163 24.41 6.92 34.41
C THR A 163 25.22 5.85 35.16
N LYS A 164 24.59 4.77 35.60
CA LYS A 164 25.22 3.65 36.31
C LYS A 164 25.67 2.53 35.37
N SER A 165 25.31 2.58 34.10
CA SER A 165 25.63 1.54 33.13
C SER A 165 27.13 1.52 32.81
N SER A 166 27.64 0.34 32.46
CA SER A 166 29.03 0.19 31.99
C SER A 166 29.24 0.93 30.67
N TYR A 167 28.22 1.02 29.82
CA TYR A 167 28.27 1.76 28.57
C TYR A 167 28.48 3.26 28.81
N PHE A 168 27.63 3.86 29.65
CA PHE A 168 27.69 5.28 30.00
C PHE A 168 29.04 5.63 30.65
N GLN A 169 29.47 4.82 31.62
CA GLN A 169 30.77 5.01 32.27
C GLN A 169 31.94 4.88 31.27
N GLY A 170 31.89 3.91 30.37
CA GLY A 170 32.89 3.74 29.31
C GLY A 170 32.98 4.94 28.36
N GLN A 171 31.85 5.55 28.01
CA GLN A 171 31.84 6.78 27.20
C GLN A 171 32.43 7.98 27.97
N VAL A 172 32.07 8.13 29.24
CA VAL A 172 32.64 9.18 30.12
C VAL A 172 34.15 9.00 30.24
N ASP A 173 34.64 7.78 30.41
CA ASP A 173 36.07 7.50 30.54
C ASP A 173 36.83 7.71 29.23
N LYS A 174 36.25 7.35 28.08
CA LYS A 174 36.81 7.66 26.77
C LYS A 174 36.95 9.17 26.56
N ILE A 175 35.92 9.94 26.92
CA ILE A 175 35.93 11.40 26.84
C ILE A 175 36.98 11.99 27.77
N ARG A 176 37.07 11.49 29.01
CA ARG A 176 38.11 11.91 29.97
C ARG A 176 39.49 11.67 29.38
N LEU A 177 39.74 10.48 28.83
CA LEU A 177 41.01 10.13 28.20
C LEU A 177 41.33 11.05 27.00
N GLU A 178 40.38 11.29 26.12
CA GLU A 178 40.55 12.20 24.97
C GLU A 178 40.78 13.66 25.41
N THR A 179 40.16 14.10 26.50
CA THR A 179 40.33 15.44 27.09
C THR A 179 41.69 15.59 27.77
N TYR A 180 42.16 14.56 28.48
CA TYR A 180 43.52 14.54 29.03
C TYR A 180 44.61 14.59 27.94
N LEU A 181 44.34 13.98 26.79
CA LEU A 181 45.23 14.03 25.62
C LEU A 181 45.12 15.36 24.83
N ARG A 182 44.08 16.16 25.07
CA ARG A 182 43.82 17.46 24.41
C ARG A 182 43.56 18.56 25.44
N ALA A 183 44.60 19.02 26.13
CA ALA A 183 44.47 20.15 27.04
C ALA A 183 43.86 21.39 26.32
N GLY A 184 42.73 21.93 26.81
CA GLY A 184 42.42 23.36 26.63
C GLY A 184 41.00 23.84 26.34
N SER A 185 39.97 23.02 26.09
CA SER A 185 38.63 23.57 25.81
C SER A 185 37.52 22.82 26.52
N GLY A 186 36.70 23.56 27.28
CA GLY A 186 35.61 23.06 28.12
C GLY A 186 34.60 22.20 27.35
N PHE A 187 34.01 21.25 28.08
CA PHE A 187 33.13 20.23 27.54
C PHE A 187 31.65 20.59 27.77
N VAL A 188 30.83 20.34 26.75
CA VAL A 188 29.36 20.25 26.83
C VAL A 188 28.99 18.82 26.43
N LEU A 189 28.40 18.07 27.36
CA LEU A 189 27.72 16.81 27.07
C LEU A 189 26.27 17.01 27.48
N ASP A 190 25.37 17.26 26.51
CA ASP A 190 23.97 16.78 26.54
C ASP A 190 23.17 17.15 25.28
N PRO A 191 23.24 16.37 24.18
CA PRO A 191 22.04 16.24 23.34
C PRO A 191 21.81 14.85 22.70
N PHE A 192 22.75 13.91 22.78
CA PHE A 192 22.72 12.68 21.96
C PHE A 192 21.59 11.73 22.35
N GLY A 193 21.44 11.43 23.65
CA GLY A 193 20.37 10.55 24.13
C GLY A 193 18.98 11.14 23.91
N ALA A 194 18.80 12.46 24.07
CA ALA A 194 17.51 13.13 23.87
C ALA A 194 17.06 13.14 22.40
N ILE A 195 17.98 13.37 21.45
CA ILE A 195 17.68 13.36 20.01
C ILE A 195 17.34 11.95 19.52
N ILE A 196 18.13 10.95 19.92
CA ILE A 196 17.89 9.54 19.55
C ILE A 196 16.56 9.05 20.13
N SER A 197 16.30 9.29 21.42
CA SER A 197 15.05 8.89 22.07
C SER A 197 13.83 9.59 21.48
N TYR A 198 13.93 10.88 21.14
CA TYR A 198 12.84 11.60 20.49
C TYR A 198 12.52 11.03 19.09
N SER A 199 13.55 10.80 18.27
CA SER A 199 13.37 10.20 16.93
C SER A 199 12.79 8.79 17.00
N ILE A 200 13.16 7.99 18.01
CA ILE A 200 12.60 6.65 18.23
C ILE A 200 11.15 6.72 18.68
N VAL A 201 10.80 7.59 19.63
CA VAL A 201 9.41 7.71 20.12
C VAL A 201 8.48 8.27 19.05
N ALA A 202 8.91 9.29 18.30
CA ALA A 202 8.15 9.83 17.18
C ALA A 202 7.99 8.80 16.04
N GLY A 203 9.06 8.07 15.72
CA GLY A 203 9.02 6.98 14.75
C GLY A 203 8.12 5.82 15.21
N PHE A 204 8.17 5.45 16.49
CA PHE A 204 7.40 4.33 17.07
C PHE A 204 5.89 4.56 16.98
N GLY A 205 5.40 5.73 17.45
CA GLY A 205 3.97 6.06 17.37
C GLY A 205 3.46 6.11 15.92
N THR A 206 4.34 6.42 14.98
CA THR A 206 4.03 6.42 13.54
C THR A 206 3.94 5.00 12.99
N VAL A 207 4.85 4.10 13.36
CA VAL A 207 4.84 2.67 12.93
C VAL A 207 3.60 1.94 13.41
N GLU A 208 3.22 2.11 14.68
CA GLU A 208 2.05 1.45 15.25
C GLU A 208 0.76 1.88 14.53
N GLN A 209 0.60 3.18 14.29
CA GLN A 209 -0.56 3.71 13.57
C GLN A 209 -0.59 3.25 12.11
N THR A 210 0.54 3.29 11.40
CA THR A 210 0.65 2.76 10.03
C THR A 210 0.24 1.29 9.97
N ASN A 211 0.63 0.48 10.95
CA ASN A 211 0.30 -0.93 10.98
C ASN A 211 -1.21 -1.17 11.17
N VAL A 212 -1.85 -0.45 12.11
CA VAL A 212 -3.31 -0.52 12.32
C VAL A 212 -4.06 -0.12 11.05
N ASP A 213 -3.67 0.99 10.43
CA ASP A 213 -4.33 1.49 9.22
C ASP A 213 -4.12 0.55 8.03
N MET A 214 -2.93 -0.07 7.93
CA MET A 214 -2.63 -1.02 6.88
C MET A 214 -3.39 -2.32 7.05
N ASP A 215 -3.49 -2.87 8.26
CA ASP A 215 -4.27 -4.09 8.52
C ASP A 215 -5.77 -3.88 8.26
N SER A 216 -6.32 -2.71 8.66
CA SER A 216 -7.69 -2.33 8.31
C SER A 216 -7.91 -2.28 6.80
N THR A 217 -6.99 -1.66 6.07
CA THR A 217 -7.12 -1.46 4.62
C THR A 217 -6.88 -2.75 3.84
N LYS A 218 -5.94 -3.60 4.28
CA LYS A 218 -5.74 -4.96 3.77
C LYS A 218 -6.97 -5.83 3.96
N GLY A 219 -7.62 -5.77 5.13
CA GLY A 219 -8.86 -6.49 5.40
C GLY A 219 -9.95 -6.12 4.39
N LYS A 220 -10.16 -4.82 4.17
CA LYS A 220 -11.11 -4.32 3.17
C LYS A 220 -10.73 -4.77 1.76
N LEU A 221 -9.47 -4.64 1.36
CA LEU A 221 -9.00 -5.08 0.05
C LEU A 221 -9.21 -6.58 -0.17
N LYS A 222 -9.02 -7.39 0.87
CA LYS A 222 -9.30 -8.84 0.86
C LYS A 222 -10.75 -9.14 0.56
N ASP A 223 -11.66 -8.38 1.15
CA ASP A 223 -13.09 -8.57 0.93
C ASP A 223 -13.52 -8.08 -0.46
N GLU A 224 -13.00 -6.94 -0.92
CA GLU A 224 -13.25 -6.46 -2.30
C GLU A 224 -12.74 -7.45 -3.36
N VAL A 225 -11.55 -8.04 -3.18
CA VAL A 225 -11.00 -9.05 -4.10
C VAL A 225 -11.87 -10.31 -4.16
N LYS A 226 -12.44 -10.76 -3.03
CA LYS A 226 -13.42 -11.86 -3.06
C LYS A 226 -14.67 -11.46 -3.85
N SER A 227 -15.18 -10.25 -3.61
CA SER A 227 -16.36 -9.72 -4.31
C SER A 227 -16.13 -9.62 -5.82
N ILE A 228 -14.96 -9.17 -6.26
CA ILE A 228 -14.56 -9.16 -7.68
C ILE A 228 -14.64 -10.58 -8.26
N GLY A 229 -14.14 -11.59 -7.54
CA GLY A 229 -14.20 -12.98 -7.98
C GLY A 229 -15.64 -13.48 -8.21
N VAL A 230 -16.56 -13.13 -7.30
CA VAL A 230 -18.00 -13.46 -7.45
C VAL A 230 -18.61 -12.74 -8.65
N LEU A 231 -18.41 -11.42 -8.74
CA LEU A 231 -18.97 -10.59 -9.81
C LEU A 231 -18.41 -10.96 -11.19
N LYS A 232 -17.15 -11.41 -11.26
CA LYS A 232 -16.55 -11.96 -12.49
C LYS A 232 -17.33 -13.18 -12.98
N VAL A 233 -17.58 -14.16 -12.10
CA VAL A 233 -18.34 -15.38 -12.43
C VAL A 233 -19.77 -15.02 -12.84
N GLN A 234 -20.44 -14.14 -12.10
CA GLN A 234 -21.78 -13.67 -12.48
C GLN A 234 -21.77 -13.00 -13.86
N THR A 235 -20.77 -12.17 -14.15
CA THR A 235 -20.61 -11.52 -15.48
C THR A 235 -20.37 -12.56 -16.59
N GLU A 236 -19.60 -13.62 -16.34
CA GLU A 236 -19.40 -14.73 -17.30
C GLU A 236 -20.68 -15.52 -17.58
N GLU A 237 -21.48 -15.76 -16.54
CA GLU A 237 -22.75 -16.50 -16.60
C GLU A 237 -23.87 -15.67 -17.24
N THR A 238 -23.74 -14.34 -17.23
CA THR A 238 -24.69 -13.40 -17.83
C THR A 238 -24.57 -13.34 -19.36
N LYS A 239 -24.88 -14.48 -20.01
CA LYS A 239 -24.89 -14.64 -21.47
C LYS A 239 -26.15 -14.09 -22.13
N GLN A 240 -27.07 -13.55 -21.34
CA GLN A 240 -28.37 -13.10 -21.80
C GLN A 240 -28.22 -11.93 -22.76
N PHE A 241 -28.87 -12.03 -23.92
CA PHE A 241 -28.87 -10.98 -24.93
C PHE A 241 -29.60 -9.75 -24.40
N ILE A 242 -28.94 -8.58 -24.37
CA ILE A 242 -29.58 -7.31 -24.04
C ILE A 242 -30.25 -6.78 -25.31
N PRO A 243 -31.59 -6.61 -25.32
CA PRO A 243 -32.28 -6.03 -26.46
C PRO A 243 -31.80 -4.60 -26.74
N LEU A 244 -31.82 -4.19 -28.01
CA LEU A 244 -31.37 -2.86 -28.43
C LEU A 244 -32.01 -1.72 -27.61
N ASP A 245 -33.28 -1.87 -27.25
CA ASP A 245 -34.07 -0.89 -26.49
C ASP A 245 -33.55 -0.65 -25.05
N TYR A 246 -32.68 -1.51 -24.53
CA TYR A 246 -32.05 -1.39 -23.20
C TYR A 246 -30.57 -0.99 -23.27
N LEU A 247 -29.99 -0.84 -24.47
CA LEU A 247 -28.57 -0.51 -24.61
C LEU A 247 -28.26 0.92 -24.16
N ASP A 248 -29.16 1.88 -24.39
CA ASP A 248 -29.00 3.25 -23.91
C ASP A 248 -29.09 3.30 -22.37
N GLU A 249 -30.05 2.59 -21.77
CA GLU A 249 -30.17 2.47 -20.30
C GLU A 249 -28.91 1.83 -19.70
N LEU A 250 -28.41 0.75 -20.29
CA LEU A 250 -27.16 0.12 -19.89
C LEU A 250 -25.99 1.11 -19.98
N ARG A 251 -25.81 1.76 -21.15
CA ARG A 251 -24.74 2.72 -21.39
C ARG A 251 -24.76 3.83 -20.34
N ASP A 252 -25.91 4.47 -20.16
CA ASP A 252 -26.03 5.61 -19.24
C ASP A 252 -25.75 5.19 -17.81
N THR A 253 -26.23 4.01 -17.40
CA THR A 253 -26.05 3.49 -16.04
C THR A 253 -24.58 3.17 -15.71
N ILE A 254 -23.84 2.61 -16.66
CA ILE A 254 -22.48 2.11 -16.40
C ILE A 254 -21.38 3.09 -16.82
N SER A 255 -21.66 4.04 -17.70
CA SER A 255 -20.64 4.94 -18.25
C SER A 255 -19.95 5.74 -17.14
N GLU A 256 -20.68 6.14 -16.09
CA GLU A 256 -20.08 6.81 -14.95
C GLU A 256 -19.07 5.91 -14.24
N SER A 257 -19.46 4.68 -13.88
CA SER A 257 -18.59 3.71 -13.21
C SER A 257 -17.36 3.36 -14.05
N VAL A 258 -17.54 3.16 -15.36
CA VAL A 258 -16.43 2.93 -16.31
C VAL A 258 -15.46 4.11 -16.34
N ASN A 259 -15.97 5.33 -16.49
CA ASN A 259 -15.14 6.52 -16.54
C ASN A 259 -14.41 6.79 -15.22
N ASN A 260 -15.04 6.48 -14.09
CA ASN A 260 -14.41 6.60 -12.78
C ASN A 260 -13.24 5.62 -12.62
N LEU A 261 -13.39 4.38 -13.07
CA LEU A 261 -12.29 3.42 -13.09
C LEU A 261 -11.16 3.85 -14.02
N ILE A 262 -11.47 4.33 -15.23
CA ILE A 262 -10.47 4.89 -16.15
C ILE A 262 -9.68 6.03 -15.50
N LYS A 263 -10.38 6.98 -14.86
CA LYS A 263 -9.74 8.11 -14.17
C LYS A 263 -8.80 7.64 -13.07
N GLU A 264 -9.19 6.64 -12.30
CA GLU A 264 -8.35 6.13 -11.21
C GLU A 264 -7.14 5.36 -11.76
N CYS A 265 -7.31 4.58 -12.84
CA CYS A 265 -6.20 3.96 -13.56
C CYS A 265 -5.21 5.00 -14.09
N ASP A 266 -5.69 6.04 -14.78
CA ASP A 266 -4.85 7.12 -15.31
C ASP A 266 -4.13 7.87 -14.16
N ALA A 267 -4.80 8.09 -13.03
CA ALA A 267 -4.21 8.72 -11.85
C ALA A 267 -3.11 7.84 -11.23
N HIS A 268 -3.33 6.54 -11.08
CA HIS A 268 -2.32 5.58 -10.63
C HIS A 268 -1.11 5.58 -11.56
N GLN A 269 -1.32 5.48 -12.87
CA GLN A 269 -0.24 5.51 -13.85
C GLN A 269 0.57 6.81 -13.78
N LYS A 270 -0.10 7.96 -13.60
CA LYS A 270 0.59 9.24 -13.45
C LYS A 270 1.46 9.31 -12.18
N ARG A 271 1.01 8.70 -11.07
CA ARG A 271 1.77 8.67 -9.81
C ARG A 271 3.01 7.78 -9.90
N HIS A 272 2.91 6.67 -10.62
CA HIS A 272 3.92 5.61 -10.56
C HIS A 272 4.68 5.33 -11.87
N GLY A 273 4.37 6.02 -12.97
CA GLY A 273 4.96 5.82 -14.29
C GLY A 273 6.36 6.43 -14.51
N LYS A 274 7.28 6.24 -13.56
CA LYS A 274 8.70 6.56 -13.76
C LYS A 274 9.43 5.42 -14.48
#